data_AF-A0A7G2F6F3-F1
#
_entry.id   AF-A0A7G2F6F3-F1
#
_cell.length_a   1.000
_cell.length_b   1.000
_cell.length_c   1.000
_cell.angle_alpha   90.00
_cell.angle_beta   90.00
_cell.angle_gamma   90.00
#
_symmetry.space_group_name_H-M   'P 1'
#
loop_
_entity.id
_entity.type
_entity.pdbx_description
1 polymer ?
#
loop_
_entity_poly.entity_id
_entity_poly.type
_entity_poly.pdbx_seq_one_letter_code
_entity_poly.pdbx_strand_id
1 'polypeptide(L)'
;MDLQSDSGFGDDSSWLAGDDDLRLSPHQSAAGTNSGNENLDRRLLKDLVEMVPLIEHYMEHKERSSFKRRGSMIYTKMPSKESLSRRGRNASQTVPGRKKRDQEGNDDVMNNSREDDENAKALAGAEKEEMSRLREQVNDLQTKLSEKEEVLKSMEMSKNQVNEIQEKLEATNRLVAEKDMLIKSMQLQLSDTKIKLADKQAALEKTQWEAKTTGTRAIKLQEQLDAVEGDISTFTRVFETLAKTDSKKPDRDYDAVPYEFDHLPYLDDVDETDLRKMEEARLAYVAAVNTAKEREDEESLVMAAQARAYLQSLAFTY
;
A
#
# COMPACT_ATOMS: atom_id res chain seq x y z
N MET A 1 -49.25 -35.02 18.34
CA MET A 1 -48.22 -35.02 19.40
C MET A 1 -47.56 -33.67 19.34
N ASP A 2 -48.08 -32.75 20.14
CA ASP A 2 -47.34 -31.59 20.62
C ASP A 2 -46.03 -32.02 21.27
N LEU A 3 -45.02 -31.16 21.23
CA LEU A 3 -44.25 -30.75 22.40
C LEU A 3 -43.43 -29.51 22.02
N GLN A 4 -44.02 -28.35 22.30
CA GLN A 4 -43.27 -27.15 22.63
C GLN A 4 -42.54 -27.39 23.95
N SER A 5 -41.27 -27.00 24.04
CA SER A 5 -40.67 -26.57 25.30
C SER A 5 -39.77 -25.36 25.05
N ASP A 6 -40.15 -24.33 25.79
CA ASP A 6 -39.78 -22.93 25.80
C ASP A 6 -38.57 -22.67 26.73
N SER A 7 -38.19 -21.39 26.81
CA SER A 7 -37.13 -20.73 27.61
C SER A 7 -35.78 -20.59 26.88
N GLY A 8 -35.31 -19.42 26.47
CA GLY A 8 -35.60 -18.04 26.88
C GLY A 8 -34.44 -17.53 27.74
N PHE A 9 -33.59 -16.67 27.17
CA PHE A 9 -32.78 -15.61 27.82
C PHE A 9 -31.73 -15.08 26.82
N GLY A 10 -31.77 -13.80 26.45
CA GLY A 10 -30.62 -13.16 25.79
C GLY A 10 -30.88 -11.92 24.93
N ASP A 11 -31.12 -10.78 25.58
CA ASP A 11 -30.65 -9.44 25.21
C ASP A 11 -31.25 -8.69 23.98
N ASP A 12 -32.16 -7.75 24.27
CA ASP A 12 -32.73 -6.72 23.37
C ASP A 12 -31.78 -5.52 23.13
N SER A 13 -30.47 -5.75 22.99
CA SER A 13 -29.52 -4.68 22.65
C SER A 13 -28.48 -5.08 21.60
N SER A 14 -28.96 -5.67 20.50
CA SER A 14 -28.14 -5.93 19.32
C SER A 14 -28.50 -5.00 18.16
N TRP A 15 -27.65 -3.98 17.94
CA TRP A 15 -27.70 -3.06 16.79
C TRP A 15 -27.40 -3.72 15.43
N LEU A 16 -27.48 -5.05 15.35
CA LEU A 16 -27.08 -5.84 14.18
C LEU A 16 -28.25 -6.65 13.56
N ALA A 17 -29.49 -6.46 14.02
CA ALA A 17 -30.67 -7.07 13.43
C ALA A 17 -31.45 -6.05 12.59
N GLY A 18 -30.99 -5.81 11.37
CA GLY A 18 -31.68 -4.95 10.41
C GLY A 18 -30.91 -4.86 9.10
N ASP A 19 -31.21 -5.79 8.18
CA ASP A 19 -31.18 -5.67 6.71
C ASP A 19 -30.74 -6.97 6.03
N ASP A 20 -31.52 -8.04 6.27
CA ASP A 20 -31.57 -9.22 5.41
C ASP A 20 -32.84 -9.12 4.55
N ASP A 21 -32.92 -8.10 3.69
CA ASP A 21 -34.06 -7.93 2.79
C ASP A 21 -33.68 -7.28 1.46
N LEU A 22 -32.66 -7.83 0.77
CA LEU A 22 -32.40 -7.50 -0.65
C LEU A 22 -32.15 -8.77 -1.47
N ARG A 23 -33.20 -9.58 -1.60
CA ARG A 23 -33.33 -10.55 -2.70
C ARG A 23 -33.61 -9.80 -4.01
N LEU A 24 -32.62 -9.82 -4.90
CA LEU A 24 -32.74 -9.40 -6.31
C LEU A 24 -33.64 -10.37 -7.11
N SER A 25 -34.63 -9.84 -7.83
CA SER A 25 -35.02 -10.29 -9.19
C SER A 25 -36.15 -9.44 -9.82
N PRO A 26 -36.34 -9.46 -11.17
CA PRO A 26 -36.21 -8.26 -12.02
C PRO A 26 -37.46 -7.94 -12.88
N HIS A 27 -37.32 -6.93 -13.75
CA HIS A 27 -38.24 -6.47 -14.82
C HIS A 27 -39.30 -5.44 -14.32
N GLN A 28 -39.61 -4.33 -14.99
CA GLN A 28 -39.72 -4.06 -16.42
C GLN A 28 -39.83 -2.52 -16.66
N SER A 29 -39.51 -2.10 -17.89
CA SER A 29 -39.42 -0.73 -18.42
C SER A 29 -40.64 0.19 -18.25
N ALA A 30 -40.42 1.49 -18.09
CA ALA A 30 -41.30 2.54 -18.63
C ALA A 30 -40.52 3.86 -18.85
N ALA A 31 -40.83 4.51 -19.98
CA ALA A 31 -40.15 5.66 -20.52
C ALA A 31 -40.54 6.99 -19.85
N GLY A 32 -39.61 7.96 -19.95
CA GLY A 32 -39.92 9.39 -20.09
C GLY A 32 -40.17 10.17 -18.82
N THR A 33 -39.23 11.05 -18.46
CA THR A 33 -39.39 12.52 -18.45
C THR A 33 -38.17 13.17 -17.77
N ASN A 34 -37.81 14.34 -18.27
CA ASN A 34 -36.77 15.22 -17.72
C ASN A 34 -36.96 15.47 -16.21
N SER A 35 -35.90 15.28 -15.43
CA SER A 35 -35.60 16.18 -14.31
C SER A 35 -34.14 16.01 -13.92
N GLY A 36 -33.35 17.07 -14.13
CA GLY A 36 -32.01 17.16 -13.55
C GLY A 36 -32.09 17.38 -12.04
N ASN A 37 -31.05 16.95 -11.34
CA ASN A 37 -30.66 17.38 -9.98
C ASN A 37 -31.34 16.78 -8.74
N GLU A 38 -31.65 15.47 -8.68
CA GLU A 38 -32.16 14.90 -7.40
C GLU A 38 -31.55 13.58 -6.91
N ASN A 39 -30.42 13.11 -7.46
CA ASN A 39 -29.71 11.93 -6.92
C ASN A 39 -28.41 12.28 -6.17
N LEU A 40 -28.39 13.40 -5.44
CA LEU A 40 -27.37 13.59 -4.41
C LEU A 40 -27.86 12.88 -3.14
N ASP A 41 -27.14 11.85 -2.73
CA ASP A 41 -27.43 11.13 -1.50
C ASP A 41 -27.49 12.14 -0.33
N ARG A 42 -28.68 12.28 0.26
CA ARG A 42 -28.93 13.22 1.36
C ARG A 42 -28.04 12.92 2.57
N ARG A 43 -27.58 11.67 2.71
CA ARG A 43 -26.60 11.28 3.73
C ARG A 43 -25.23 11.86 3.43
N LEU A 44 -24.74 11.72 2.20
CA LEU A 44 -23.47 12.32 1.77
C LEU A 44 -23.49 13.86 1.91
N LEU A 45 -24.61 14.50 1.58
CA LEU A 45 -24.76 15.95 1.76
C LEU A 45 -24.73 16.34 3.24
N LYS A 46 -25.37 15.55 4.11
CA LYS A 46 -25.36 15.76 5.56
C LYS A 46 -23.95 15.58 6.13
N ASP A 47 -23.25 14.52 5.75
CA ASP A 47 -21.88 14.25 6.18
C ASP A 47 -20.92 15.37 5.74
N LEU A 48 -21.08 15.86 4.50
CA LEU A 48 -20.28 16.96 3.99
C LEU A 48 -20.51 18.26 4.76
N VAL A 49 -21.77 18.55 5.12
CA VAL A 49 -22.14 19.71 5.94
C VAL A 49 -21.62 19.59 7.37
N GLU A 50 -21.65 18.38 7.95
CA GLU A 50 -21.15 18.11 9.30
C GLU A 50 -19.62 18.21 9.41
N MET A 51 -18.90 17.96 8.32
CA MET A 51 -17.43 18.15 8.28
C MET A 51 -16.99 19.62 8.20
N VAL A 52 -17.85 20.57 7.81
CA VAL A 52 -17.45 21.98 7.61
C VAL A 52 -16.90 22.63 8.89
N PRO A 53 -17.56 22.55 10.06
CA PRO A 53 -17.03 23.11 11.31
C PRO A 53 -15.71 22.46 11.74
N LEU A 54 -15.52 21.16 11.45
CA LEU A 54 -14.29 20.43 11.76
C LEU A 54 -13.12 20.90 10.89
N ILE A 55 -13.38 21.14 9.61
CA ILE A 55 -12.40 21.69 8.67
C ILE A 55 -12.05 23.12 9.05
N GLU A 56 -13.04 23.94 9.42
CA GLU A 56 -12.83 25.32 9.87
C GLU A 56 -11.97 25.36 11.14
N HIS A 57 -12.27 24.52 12.14
CA HIS A 57 -11.46 24.38 13.34
C HIS A 57 -10.04 23.89 13.03
N TYR A 58 -9.90 22.92 12.13
CA TYR A 58 -8.59 22.42 11.70
C TYR A 58 -7.76 23.50 11.01
N MET A 59 -8.37 24.29 10.13
CA MET A 59 -7.70 25.38 9.42
C MET A 59 -7.28 26.50 10.38
N GLU A 60 -8.13 26.85 11.36
CA GLU A 60 -7.82 27.86 12.37
C GLU A 60 -6.66 27.44 13.30
N HIS A 61 -6.52 26.15 13.61
CA HIS A 61 -5.40 25.63 14.42
C HIS A 61 -4.15 25.27 13.61
N LYS A 62 -4.25 25.08 12.28
CA LYS A 62 -3.10 24.75 11.43
C LYS A 62 -2.07 25.89 11.40
N GLU A 63 -2.51 27.14 11.47
CA GLU A 63 -1.63 28.31 11.56
C GLU A 63 -1.00 28.47 12.96
N ARG A 64 -1.64 27.91 13.99
CA ARG A 64 -1.11 27.82 15.37
C ARG A 64 -0.24 26.57 15.60
N SER A 65 -0.10 25.71 14.59
CA SER A 65 0.77 24.54 14.65
C SER A 65 2.24 24.98 14.67
N SER A 66 2.77 25.12 15.89
CA SER A 66 4.15 25.48 16.18
C SER A 66 5.16 24.37 15.91
N PHE A 67 4.77 23.31 15.16
CA PHE A 67 5.67 22.24 14.75
C PHE A 67 6.60 22.69 13.61
N LYS A 68 7.44 23.69 13.89
CA LYS A 68 8.73 23.78 13.21
C LYS A 68 9.56 22.64 13.78
N ARG A 69 9.93 21.66 12.93
CA ARG A 69 11.01 20.70 13.21
C ARG A 69 12.28 21.47 13.57
N ARG A 70 12.43 21.87 14.83
CA ARG A 70 13.68 22.35 15.41
C ARG A 70 14.34 21.13 16.00
N GLY A 71 15.01 20.35 15.16
CA GLY A 71 15.91 19.31 15.62
C GLY A 71 17.03 19.99 16.42
N SER A 72 16.90 19.99 17.74
CA SER A 72 18.00 20.35 18.63
C SER A 72 19.03 19.23 18.54
N MET A 73 20.04 19.42 17.70
CA MET A 73 21.21 18.56 17.68
C MET A 73 22.09 18.95 18.88
N ILE A 74 21.93 18.25 20.00
CA ILE A 74 22.84 18.38 21.14
C ILE A 74 24.12 17.62 20.78
N TYR A 75 25.19 18.35 20.47
CA TYR A 75 26.50 17.80 20.17
C TYR A 75 27.14 17.31 21.47
N THR A 76 27.08 16.00 21.76
CA THR A 76 27.86 15.41 22.83
C THR A 76 29.29 15.18 22.35
N LYS A 77 30.28 15.70 23.09
CA LYS A 77 31.69 15.47 22.78
C LYS A 77 31.99 13.97 22.96
N MET A 78 32.62 13.36 21.96
CA MET A 78 33.09 11.98 22.03
C MET A 78 34.06 11.80 23.21
N PRO A 79 33.94 10.74 24.05
CA PRO A 79 34.90 10.47 25.10
C PRO A 79 36.29 10.16 24.49
N SER A 80 37.33 10.79 25.03
CA SER A 80 38.71 10.59 24.59
C SER A 80 39.17 9.15 24.85
N LYS A 81 39.96 8.60 23.92
CA LYS A 81 40.44 7.20 23.91
C LYS A 81 41.55 6.90 24.94
N GLU A 82 41.54 7.54 26.10
CA GLU A 82 42.65 7.45 27.07
C GLU A 82 42.43 6.41 28.18
N SER A 83 41.27 5.76 28.28
CA SER A 83 40.94 4.87 29.41
C SER A 83 41.27 3.38 29.21
N LEU A 84 41.97 2.98 28.13
CA LEU A 84 42.39 1.58 27.92
C LEU A 84 43.84 1.28 28.31
N SER A 85 44.43 2.04 29.23
CA SER A 85 45.71 1.66 29.83
C SER A 85 45.73 1.88 31.34
N ARG A 86 45.31 0.86 32.09
CA ARG A 86 45.97 0.31 33.29
C ARG A 86 45.00 -0.56 34.07
N ARG A 87 44.96 -1.82 33.66
CA ARG A 87 44.73 -2.93 34.57
C ARG A 87 45.97 -3.03 35.48
N GLY A 88 45.83 -2.83 36.78
CA GLY A 88 46.81 -3.34 37.76
C GLY A 88 47.10 -2.48 38.98
N ARG A 89 46.76 -3.06 40.14
CA ARG A 89 47.40 -2.96 41.47
C ARG A 89 47.21 -1.66 42.29
N ASN A 90 46.40 -1.83 43.34
CA ASN A 90 46.60 -1.43 44.74
C ASN A 90 47.38 -0.13 45.02
N ALA A 91 46.71 0.86 45.60
CA ALA A 91 47.29 1.75 46.60
C ALA A 91 46.19 2.45 47.40
N SER A 92 46.02 2.04 48.65
CA SER A 92 45.45 2.84 49.72
C SER A 92 46.32 4.09 49.92
N GLN A 93 45.72 5.28 49.96
CA GLN A 93 46.25 6.56 50.49
C GLN A 93 45.28 7.68 50.04
N THR A 94 44.90 8.72 50.77
CA THR A 94 45.08 9.20 52.15
C THR A 94 44.18 10.44 52.28
N VAL A 95 43.69 10.70 53.49
CA VAL A 95 43.01 11.93 53.92
C VAL A 95 43.92 13.16 53.76
N PRO A 96 43.42 14.34 53.32
CA PRO A 96 44.19 15.57 53.36
C PRO A 96 43.91 16.33 54.68
N GLY A 97 44.82 16.19 55.64
CA GLY A 97 44.93 17.09 56.79
C GLY A 97 45.86 18.25 56.49
N ARG A 98 45.45 19.49 56.83
CA ARG A 98 46.23 20.74 56.99
C ARG A 98 45.30 21.75 57.70
N LYS A 99 45.63 22.51 58.77
CA LYS A 99 46.89 22.94 59.39
C LYS A 99 46.62 23.35 60.86
N LYS A 100 47.51 22.94 61.76
CA LYS A 100 47.77 23.54 63.08
C LYS A 100 48.37 24.95 62.92
N ARG A 101 48.07 25.85 63.85
CA ARG A 101 48.86 27.03 64.19
C ARG A 101 49.12 26.95 65.69
N ASP A 102 50.35 26.59 66.04
CA ASP A 102 50.88 26.65 67.41
C ASP A 102 51.47 28.05 67.62
N GLN A 103 51.31 28.61 68.83
CA GLN A 103 52.06 29.76 69.33
C GLN A 103 52.49 29.42 70.77
N GLU A 104 53.78 29.09 70.92
CA GLU A 104 54.55 29.09 72.18
C GLU A 104 54.41 30.48 72.85
N GLY A 105 54.47 30.70 74.16
CA GLY A 105 54.97 29.96 75.31
C GLY A 105 55.58 31.01 76.26
N ASN A 106 55.20 31.04 77.55
CA ASN A 106 56.12 31.05 78.71
C ASN A 106 55.45 31.33 80.07
N ASP A 107 55.91 30.51 81.02
CA ASP A 107 56.28 30.76 82.42
C ASP A 107 55.22 30.94 83.51
N ASP A 108 55.04 29.84 84.26
CA ASP A 108 55.22 29.70 85.71
C ASP A 108 54.97 30.93 86.60
N VAL A 109 53.87 30.88 87.36
CA VAL A 109 53.81 31.42 88.72
C VAL A 109 52.98 30.49 89.60
N MET A 110 53.66 29.78 90.50
CA MET A 110 53.14 29.24 91.76
C MET A 110 52.29 30.30 92.49
N ASN A 111 51.07 29.97 92.93
CA ASN A 111 50.75 29.83 94.36
C ASN A 111 49.25 29.59 94.63
N ASN A 112 49.00 28.64 95.53
CA ASN A 112 48.02 28.67 96.62
C ASN A 112 46.49 28.57 96.39
N SER A 113 45.96 27.58 97.11
CA SER A 113 44.83 27.66 98.05
C SER A 113 43.41 27.43 97.53
N ARG A 114 42.92 26.22 97.83
CA ARG A 114 41.56 25.91 98.31
C ARG A 114 40.38 26.48 97.50
N GLU A 115 40.11 25.93 96.32
CA GLU A 115 38.82 26.06 95.62
C GLU A 115 38.45 24.79 94.81
N ASP A 116 38.70 23.59 95.34
CA ASP A 116 38.52 22.34 94.56
C ASP A 116 37.08 21.77 94.54
N ASP A 117 36.17 22.22 95.40
CA ASP A 117 34.80 21.65 95.46
C ASP A 117 33.76 22.36 94.57
N GLU A 118 33.98 23.64 94.23
CA GLU A 118 33.03 24.43 93.41
C GLU A 118 33.33 24.27 91.91
N ASN A 119 34.61 24.13 91.52
CA ASN A 119 35.03 23.97 90.13
C ASN A 119 34.74 22.55 89.60
N ALA A 120 34.83 21.51 90.45
CA ALA A 120 34.45 20.14 90.10
C ALA A 120 32.93 20.02 89.80
N LYS A 121 32.09 20.80 90.50
CA LYS A 121 30.64 20.88 90.25
C LYS A 121 30.31 21.58 88.93
N ALA A 122 31.02 22.66 88.60
CA ALA A 122 30.85 23.36 87.34
C ALA A 122 31.28 22.50 86.13
N LEU A 123 32.38 21.75 86.27
CA LEU A 123 32.83 20.79 85.25
C LEU A 123 31.85 19.63 85.08
N ALA A 124 31.38 19.03 86.18
CA ALA A 124 30.38 17.96 86.13
C ALA A 124 29.03 18.42 85.56
N GLY A 125 28.67 19.70 85.75
CA GLY A 125 27.51 20.32 85.12
C GLY A 125 27.67 20.46 83.59
N ALA A 126 28.84 20.92 83.13
CA ALA A 126 29.17 21.04 81.72
C ALA A 126 29.25 19.67 81.02
N GLU A 127 29.89 18.68 81.64
CA GLU A 127 29.96 17.30 81.15
C GLU A 127 28.56 16.67 81.06
N LYS A 128 27.68 16.93 82.03
CA LYS A 128 26.29 16.44 82.01
C LYS A 128 25.47 17.09 80.89
N GLU A 129 25.68 18.38 80.63
CA GLU A 129 25.04 19.08 79.51
C GLU A 129 25.56 18.52 78.18
N GLU A 130 26.87 18.29 78.04
CA GLU A 130 27.46 17.66 76.86
C GLU A 130 26.91 16.26 76.62
N MET A 131 26.82 15.43 77.66
CA MET A 131 26.17 14.12 77.59
C MET A 131 24.70 14.21 77.19
N SER A 132 24.01 15.29 77.55
CA SER A 132 22.61 15.52 77.15
C SER A 132 22.53 15.91 75.66
N ARG A 133 23.43 16.78 75.19
CA ARG A 133 23.54 17.16 73.77
C ARG A 133 23.92 15.97 72.88
N LEU A 134 24.85 15.12 73.33
CA LEU A 134 25.23 13.90 72.60
C LEU A 134 24.06 12.91 72.52
N ARG A 135 23.29 12.75 73.61
CA ARG A 135 22.08 11.92 73.60
C ARG A 135 21.04 12.45 72.61
N GLU A 136 20.83 13.76 72.59
CA GLU A 136 19.95 14.42 71.62
C GLU A 136 20.41 14.17 70.19
N GLN A 137 21.69 14.35 69.88
CA GLN A 137 22.25 14.06 68.56
C GLN A 137 22.08 12.59 68.14
N VAL A 138 22.30 11.65 69.07
CA VAL A 138 22.09 10.22 68.80
C VAL A 138 20.62 9.94 68.47
N ASN A 139 19.70 10.54 69.23
CA ASN A 139 18.27 10.41 68.95
C ASN A 139 17.89 11.03 67.60
N ASP A 140 18.40 12.22 67.27
CA ASP A 140 18.18 12.88 65.97
C ASP A 140 18.75 12.10 64.79
N LEU A 141 19.90 11.44 64.98
CA LEU A 141 20.46 10.57 63.96
C LEU A 141 19.62 9.30 63.79
N GLN A 142 19.10 8.75 64.89
CA GLN A 142 18.23 7.58 64.86
C GLN A 142 16.91 7.88 64.15
N THR A 143 16.27 9.02 64.40
CA THR A 143 15.05 9.44 63.71
C THR A 143 15.30 9.65 62.21
N LYS A 144 16.36 10.38 61.85
CA LYS A 144 16.77 10.55 60.45
C LYS A 144 17.10 9.23 59.75
N LEU A 145 17.65 8.25 60.47
CA LEU A 145 17.91 6.93 59.93
C LEU A 145 16.58 6.22 59.61
N SER A 146 15.62 6.23 60.53
CA SER A 146 14.31 5.61 60.31
C SER A 146 13.51 6.27 59.18
N GLU A 147 13.55 7.61 59.06
CA GLU A 147 12.93 8.33 57.94
C GLU A 147 13.56 7.91 56.60
N LYS A 148 14.90 7.80 56.55
CA LYS A 148 15.61 7.33 55.35
C LYS A 148 15.25 5.89 54.99
N GLU A 149 15.09 5.00 55.98
CA GLU A 149 14.66 3.61 55.75
C GLU A 149 13.24 3.54 55.18
N GLU A 150 12.31 4.37 55.68
CA GLU A 150 10.94 4.45 55.14
C GLU A 150 10.91 5.01 53.71
N VAL A 151 11.72 6.04 53.41
CA VAL A 151 11.90 6.56 52.05
C VAL A 151 12.46 5.48 51.12
N LEU A 152 13.45 4.72 51.59
CA LEU A 152 14.03 3.62 50.82
C LEU A 152 12.99 2.53 50.54
N LYS A 153 12.16 2.18 51.52
CA LYS A 153 11.05 1.24 51.34
C LYS A 153 10.04 1.77 50.32
N SER A 154 9.71 3.06 50.37
CA SER A 154 8.80 3.71 49.42
C SER A 154 9.38 3.73 48.01
N MET A 155 10.68 3.97 47.88
CA MET A 155 11.41 3.90 46.61
C MET A 155 11.39 2.49 46.01
N GLU A 156 11.59 1.45 46.82
CA GLU A 156 11.54 0.06 46.32
C GLU A 156 10.11 -0.32 45.88
N MET A 157 9.08 0.09 46.61
CA MET A 157 7.69 -0.11 46.18
C MET A 157 7.38 0.62 44.86
N SER A 158 7.84 1.86 44.71
CA SER A 158 7.67 2.63 43.47
C SER A 158 8.41 1.98 42.30
N LYS A 159 9.62 1.48 42.51
CA LYS A 159 10.39 0.73 41.51
C LYS A 159 9.67 -0.53 41.06
N ASN A 160 9.05 -1.27 41.99
CA ASN A 160 8.24 -2.45 41.64
C ASN A 160 7.03 -2.07 40.78
N GLN A 161 6.34 -0.96 41.09
CA GLN A 161 5.25 -0.45 40.25
C GLN A 161 5.74 -0.04 38.84
N VAL A 162 6.90 0.60 38.73
CA VAL A 162 7.50 0.95 37.44
C VAL A 162 7.82 -0.30 36.63
N ASN A 163 8.35 -1.34 37.25
CA ASN A 163 8.61 -2.61 36.57
C ASN A 163 7.31 -3.26 36.07
N GLU A 164 6.25 -3.28 36.88
CA GLU A 164 4.94 -3.80 36.45
C GLU A 164 4.36 -3.01 35.27
N ILE A 165 4.47 -1.68 35.30
CA ILE A 165 4.06 -0.80 34.19
C ILE A 165 4.89 -1.08 32.94
N GLN A 166 6.20 -1.28 33.10
CA GLN A 166 7.11 -1.59 32.00
C GLN A 166 6.76 -2.93 31.34
N GLU A 167 6.45 -3.97 32.13
CA GLU A 167 5.99 -5.26 31.59
C GLU A 167 4.68 -5.14 30.82
N LYS A 168 3.71 -4.37 31.35
CA LYS A 168 2.45 -4.10 30.65
C LYS A 168 2.67 -3.32 29.36
N LEU A 169 3.57 -2.34 29.36
CA LEU A 169 3.94 -1.57 28.17
C LEU A 169 4.59 -2.45 27.09
N GLU A 170 5.44 -3.38 27.49
CA GLU A 170 6.04 -4.34 26.54
C GLU A 170 4.99 -5.29 25.96
N ALA A 171 4.04 -5.76 26.77
CA ALA A 171 2.94 -6.60 26.30
C ALA A 171 2.04 -5.85 25.29
N THR A 172 1.67 -4.60 25.57
CA THR A 172 0.87 -3.79 24.64
C THR A 172 1.64 -3.49 23.36
N ASN A 173 2.94 -3.20 23.44
CA ASN A 173 3.79 -3.02 22.26
C ASN A 173 3.85 -4.27 21.37
N ARG A 174 3.93 -5.47 21.96
CA ARG A 174 3.86 -6.74 21.20
C ARG A 174 2.52 -6.90 20.49
N LEU A 175 1.40 -6.61 21.18
CA LEU A 175 0.06 -6.66 20.57
C LEU A 175 -0.09 -5.67 19.43
N VAL A 176 0.43 -4.45 19.58
CA VAL A 176 0.44 -3.44 18.50
C VAL A 176 1.21 -3.97 17.29
N ALA A 177 2.40 -4.54 17.50
CA ALA A 177 3.19 -5.12 16.41
C ALA A 177 2.47 -6.28 15.70
N GLU A 178 1.77 -7.15 16.44
CA GLU A 178 0.96 -8.24 15.87
C GLU A 178 -0.21 -7.71 15.04
N LYS A 179 -0.94 -6.72 15.56
CA LYS A 179 -2.04 -6.07 14.83
C LYS A 179 -1.55 -5.36 13.58
N ASP A 180 -0.40 -4.70 13.63
CA ASP A 180 0.22 -4.08 12.46
C ASP A 180 0.61 -5.11 11.39
N MET A 181 1.13 -6.27 11.80
CA MET A 181 1.41 -7.37 10.87
C MET A 181 0.13 -7.90 10.23
N LEU A 182 -0.95 -8.06 10.99
CA LEU A 182 -2.24 -8.49 10.47
C LEU A 182 -2.81 -7.48 9.46
N ILE A 183 -2.76 -6.19 9.78
CA ILE A 183 -3.20 -5.11 8.88
C ILE A 183 -2.42 -5.16 7.57
N LYS A 184 -1.10 -5.29 7.63
CA LYS A 184 -0.24 -5.41 6.43
C LYS A 184 -0.59 -6.65 5.60
N SER A 185 -0.85 -7.78 6.25
CA SER A 185 -1.29 -9.01 5.58
C SER A 185 -2.64 -8.83 4.86
N MET A 186 -3.62 -8.24 5.53
CA MET A 186 -4.93 -7.95 4.94
C MET A 186 -4.84 -6.96 3.77
N GLN A 187 -4.02 -5.92 3.89
CA GLN A 187 -3.76 -4.98 2.80
C GLN A 187 -3.16 -5.67 1.58
N LEU A 188 -2.21 -6.59 1.79
CA LEU A 188 -1.62 -7.38 0.72
C LEU A 188 -2.68 -8.26 0.05
N GLN A 189 -3.51 -8.97 0.82
CA GLN A 189 -4.60 -9.78 0.28
C GLN A 189 -5.61 -8.94 -0.52
N LEU A 190 -5.99 -7.76 -0.02
CA LEU A 190 -6.89 -6.85 -0.73
C LEU A 190 -6.28 -6.35 -2.04
N SER A 191 -4.98 -6.10 -2.06
CA SER A 191 -4.28 -5.70 -3.30
C SER A 191 -4.25 -6.83 -4.34
N ASP A 192 -3.99 -8.07 -3.91
CA ASP A 192 -3.97 -9.25 -4.79
C ASP A 192 -5.37 -9.53 -5.37
N THR A 193 -6.42 -9.45 -4.54
CA THR A 193 -7.81 -9.62 -5.03
C THR A 193 -8.21 -8.50 -5.97
N LYS A 194 -7.77 -7.25 -5.74
CA LYS A 194 -7.99 -6.13 -6.66
C LYS A 194 -7.33 -6.36 -8.02
N ILE A 195 -6.09 -6.87 -8.05
CA ILE A 195 -5.39 -7.21 -9.30
C ILE A 195 -6.16 -8.33 -10.03
N LYS A 196 -6.50 -9.41 -9.33
CA LYS A 196 -7.28 -10.52 -9.92
C LYS A 196 -8.63 -10.05 -10.49
N LEU A 197 -9.31 -9.12 -9.81
CA LEU A 197 -10.54 -8.55 -10.30
C LEU A 197 -10.34 -7.75 -11.60
N ALA A 198 -9.28 -6.94 -11.66
CA ALA A 198 -8.91 -6.21 -12.87
C ALA A 198 -8.60 -7.16 -14.03
N ASP A 199 -7.86 -8.26 -13.79
CA ASP A 199 -7.57 -9.27 -14.81
C ASP A 199 -8.85 -9.95 -15.32
N LYS A 200 -9.79 -10.26 -14.43
CA LYS A 200 -11.10 -10.82 -14.79
C LYS A 200 -11.94 -9.84 -15.60
N GLN A 201 -11.92 -8.55 -15.24
CA GLN A 201 -12.59 -7.49 -15.99
C GLN A 201 -12.01 -7.35 -17.40
N ALA A 202 -10.69 -7.35 -17.54
CA ALA A 202 -10.03 -7.29 -18.84
C ALA A 202 -10.35 -8.52 -19.71
N ALA A 203 -10.40 -9.72 -19.12
CA ALA A 203 -10.79 -10.94 -19.84
C ALA A 203 -12.26 -10.89 -20.30
N LEU A 204 -13.15 -10.34 -19.47
CA LEU A 204 -14.57 -10.14 -19.82
C LEU A 204 -14.69 -9.16 -20.98
N GLU A 205 -14.05 -8.00 -20.91
CA GLU A 205 -14.11 -7.00 -21.98
C GLU A 205 -13.57 -7.55 -23.31
N LYS A 206 -12.47 -8.31 -23.26
CA LYS A 206 -11.91 -8.99 -24.44
C LYS A 206 -12.92 -9.95 -25.06
N THR A 207 -13.50 -10.86 -24.27
CA THR A 207 -14.48 -11.83 -24.78
C THR A 207 -15.76 -11.17 -25.30
N GLN A 208 -16.20 -10.08 -24.65
CA GLN A 208 -17.32 -9.28 -25.14
C GLN A 208 -17.00 -8.61 -26.48
N TRP A 209 -15.79 -8.09 -26.64
CA TRP A 209 -15.34 -7.48 -27.89
C TRP A 209 -15.23 -8.52 -29.02
N GLU A 210 -14.68 -9.68 -28.71
CA GLU A 210 -14.66 -10.84 -29.61
C GLU A 210 -16.08 -11.23 -30.02
N ALA A 211 -17.02 -11.40 -29.07
CA ALA A 211 -18.41 -11.73 -29.36
C ALA A 211 -19.13 -10.69 -30.23
N LYS A 212 -18.90 -9.39 -29.98
CA LYS A 212 -19.47 -8.31 -30.81
C LYS A 212 -18.92 -8.35 -32.24
N THR A 213 -17.61 -8.55 -32.40
CA THR A 213 -16.99 -8.57 -33.73
C THR A 213 -17.23 -9.86 -34.50
N THR A 214 -17.42 -10.99 -33.83
CA THR A 214 -17.86 -12.23 -34.48
C THR A 214 -19.33 -12.15 -34.85
N GLY A 215 -20.18 -11.57 -34.00
CA GLY A 215 -21.58 -11.31 -34.31
C GLY A 215 -21.78 -10.45 -35.55
N THR A 216 -21.03 -9.34 -35.69
CA THR A 216 -21.11 -8.50 -36.91
C THR A 216 -20.59 -9.22 -38.15
N ARG A 217 -19.55 -10.06 -38.02
CA ARG A 217 -19.07 -10.90 -39.13
C ARG A 217 -20.12 -11.93 -39.55
N ALA A 218 -20.81 -12.57 -38.60
CA ALA A 218 -21.86 -13.53 -38.88
C ALA A 218 -23.05 -12.88 -39.61
N ILE A 219 -23.46 -11.67 -39.20
CA ILE A 219 -24.51 -10.91 -39.88
C ILE A 219 -24.13 -10.62 -41.34
N LYS A 220 -22.90 -10.15 -41.59
CA LYS A 220 -22.42 -9.89 -42.96
C LYS A 220 -22.41 -11.14 -43.83
N LEU A 221 -21.99 -12.28 -43.27
CA LEU A 221 -22.01 -13.56 -43.99
C LEU A 221 -23.43 -14.03 -44.29
N GLN A 222 -24.38 -13.81 -43.37
CA GLN A 222 -25.79 -14.09 -43.60
C GLN A 222 -26.36 -13.24 -44.74
N GLU A 223 -26.08 -11.93 -44.75
CA GLU A 223 -26.52 -11.03 -45.83
C GLU A 223 -25.96 -11.47 -47.20
N GLN A 224 -24.70 -11.91 -47.23
CA GLN A 224 -24.08 -12.45 -48.46
C GLN A 224 -24.73 -13.77 -48.91
N LEU A 225 -25.07 -14.65 -47.98
CA LEU A 225 -25.75 -15.90 -48.28
C LEU A 225 -27.16 -15.65 -48.85
N ASP A 226 -27.93 -14.75 -48.23
CA ASP A 226 -29.26 -14.37 -48.68
C ASP A 226 -29.24 -13.75 -50.09
N ALA A 227 -28.21 -12.94 -50.39
CA ALA A 227 -28.00 -12.39 -51.73
C ALA A 227 -27.74 -13.48 -52.77
N VAL A 228 -26.84 -14.43 -52.47
CA VAL A 228 -26.53 -15.55 -53.37
C VAL A 228 -27.73 -16.47 -53.54
N GLU A 229 -28.53 -16.71 -52.51
CA GLU A 229 -29.77 -17.48 -52.61
C GLU A 229 -30.78 -16.81 -53.56
N GLY A 230 -30.91 -15.48 -53.48
CA GLY A 230 -31.69 -14.69 -54.43
C GLY A 230 -31.20 -14.81 -55.87
N ASP A 231 -29.87 -14.74 -56.08
CA ASP A 231 -29.24 -14.91 -57.39
C ASP A 231 -29.45 -16.34 -57.95
N ILE A 232 -29.33 -17.37 -57.11
CA ILE A 232 -29.63 -18.76 -57.50
C ILE A 232 -31.10 -18.91 -57.87
N SER A 233 -32.02 -18.30 -57.12
CA SER A 233 -33.46 -18.38 -57.39
C SER A 233 -33.82 -17.71 -58.71
N THR A 234 -33.23 -16.54 -58.99
CA THR A 234 -33.40 -15.85 -60.27
C THR A 234 -32.82 -16.66 -61.43
N PHE A 235 -31.61 -17.23 -61.28
CA PHE A 235 -31.01 -18.12 -62.27
C PHE A 235 -31.89 -19.36 -62.52
N THR A 236 -32.34 -20.04 -61.46
CA THR A 236 -33.21 -21.22 -61.54
C THR A 236 -34.49 -20.92 -62.32
N ARG A 237 -35.10 -19.74 -62.11
CA ARG A 237 -36.28 -19.31 -62.86
C ARG A 237 -35.99 -19.18 -64.35
N VAL A 238 -34.80 -18.69 -64.74
CA VAL A 238 -34.38 -18.61 -66.14
C VAL A 238 -34.24 -20.01 -66.76
N PHE A 239 -33.68 -20.99 -66.03
CA PHE A 239 -33.63 -22.37 -66.52
C PHE A 239 -35.01 -23.00 -66.63
N GLU A 240 -35.90 -22.75 -65.67
CA GLU A 240 -37.27 -23.22 -65.77
C GLU A 240 -38.02 -22.64 -66.97
N THR A 241 -37.85 -21.35 -67.26
CA THR A 241 -38.49 -20.74 -68.44
C THR A 241 -37.91 -21.29 -69.74
N LEU A 242 -36.59 -21.47 -69.83
CA LEU A 242 -35.97 -22.13 -70.99
C LEU A 242 -36.46 -23.58 -71.14
N ALA A 243 -36.48 -24.37 -70.07
CA ALA A 243 -36.91 -25.76 -70.10
C ALA A 243 -38.41 -25.92 -70.44
N LYS A 244 -39.23 -24.91 -70.14
CA LYS A 244 -40.67 -24.88 -70.49
C LYS A 244 -40.95 -24.34 -71.89
N THR A 245 -39.94 -23.86 -72.65
CA THR A 245 -40.16 -23.53 -74.05
C THR A 245 -40.39 -24.82 -74.84
N ASP A 246 -41.59 -24.95 -75.39
CA ASP A 246 -42.02 -26.07 -76.22
C ASP A 246 -40.92 -26.48 -77.21
N SER A 247 -40.62 -27.78 -77.22
CA SER A 247 -39.92 -28.48 -78.30
C SER A 247 -40.66 -28.28 -79.63
N LYS A 248 -40.53 -27.10 -80.23
CA LYS A 248 -40.79 -26.87 -81.65
C LYS A 248 -39.46 -27.00 -82.37
N LYS A 249 -39.34 -28.08 -83.15
CA LYS A 249 -38.21 -28.39 -84.02
C LYS A 249 -37.73 -27.12 -84.74
N PRO A 250 -36.46 -26.71 -84.61
CA PRO A 250 -35.94 -25.66 -85.45
C PRO A 250 -35.65 -26.26 -86.82
N ASP A 251 -36.46 -25.85 -87.78
CA ASP A 251 -36.16 -25.94 -89.21
C ASP A 251 -35.37 -24.66 -89.56
N ARG A 252 -34.04 -24.71 -89.46
CA ARG A 252 -33.11 -23.84 -90.24
C ARG A 252 -31.63 -24.06 -89.88
N ASP A 253 -30.86 -24.23 -90.95
CA ASP A 253 -29.40 -24.23 -91.04
C ASP A 253 -28.78 -22.97 -90.42
N TYR A 254 -27.84 -23.16 -89.49
CA TYR A 254 -26.87 -22.14 -89.10
C TYR A 254 -25.47 -22.65 -89.39
N ASP A 255 -24.79 -21.97 -90.32
CA ASP A 255 -23.38 -22.14 -90.64
C ASP A 255 -22.54 -21.53 -89.49
N ALA A 256 -22.05 -22.40 -88.60
CA ALA A 256 -21.29 -22.01 -87.42
C ALA A 256 -19.81 -21.93 -87.77
N VAL A 257 -19.32 -20.73 -88.11
CA VAL A 257 -17.87 -20.46 -88.15
C VAL A 257 -17.39 -20.36 -86.69
N PRO A 258 -16.45 -21.22 -86.24
CA PRO A 258 -15.94 -21.16 -84.88
C PRO A 258 -15.19 -19.84 -84.64
N TYR A 259 -15.55 -19.14 -83.56
CA TYR A 259 -14.82 -17.98 -83.08
C TYR A 259 -13.50 -18.45 -82.45
N GLU A 260 -12.36 -18.11 -83.07
CA GLU A 260 -11.03 -18.33 -82.50
C GLU A 260 -10.86 -17.45 -81.26
N PHE A 261 -10.70 -18.11 -80.12
CA PHE A 261 -10.42 -17.46 -78.85
C PHE A 261 -8.91 -17.22 -78.79
N ASP A 262 -8.48 -15.95 -78.85
CA ASP A 262 -7.07 -15.57 -78.70
C ASP A 262 -6.52 -16.15 -77.38
N HIS A 263 -5.58 -17.09 -77.52
CA HIS A 263 -4.94 -17.74 -76.38
C HIS A 263 -4.13 -16.71 -75.60
N LEU A 264 -4.57 -16.43 -74.36
CA LEU A 264 -3.76 -15.69 -73.38
C LEU A 264 -2.42 -16.41 -73.17
N PRO A 265 -1.32 -15.66 -72.97
CA PRO A 265 0.00 -16.26 -72.79
C PRO A 265 -0.02 -17.25 -71.61
N TYR A 266 0.44 -18.45 -71.91
CA TYR A 266 0.54 -19.60 -71.01
C TYR A 266 1.50 -19.27 -69.85
N LEU A 267 0.94 -19.04 -68.66
CA LEU A 267 1.61 -18.63 -67.42
C LEU A 267 2.24 -19.81 -66.64
N ASP A 268 2.78 -20.82 -67.32
CA ASP A 268 3.19 -22.07 -66.65
C ASP A 268 4.69 -22.16 -66.31
N ASP A 269 5.46 -21.08 -66.48
CA ASP A 269 6.91 -21.10 -66.27
C ASP A 269 7.38 -20.01 -65.27
N VAL A 270 6.53 -19.68 -64.28
CA VAL A 270 6.98 -18.88 -63.14
C VAL A 270 7.77 -19.80 -62.20
N ASP A 271 9.09 -19.62 -62.14
CA ASP A 271 9.97 -20.39 -61.25
C ASP A 271 9.47 -20.29 -59.80
N GLU A 272 9.12 -21.44 -59.22
CA GLU A 272 8.66 -21.60 -57.83
C GLU A 272 9.63 -20.93 -56.83
N THR A 273 10.92 -20.87 -57.16
CA THR A 273 11.93 -20.20 -56.33
C THR A 273 11.82 -18.69 -56.38
N ASP A 274 11.45 -18.11 -57.52
CA ASP A 274 11.25 -16.67 -57.66
C ASP A 274 9.92 -16.23 -57.04
N LEU A 275 8.89 -17.06 -57.12
CA LEU A 275 7.64 -16.86 -56.39
C LEU A 275 7.88 -16.82 -54.87
N ARG A 276 8.72 -17.72 -54.34
CA ARG A 276 9.09 -17.74 -52.92
C ARG A 276 9.88 -16.50 -52.50
N LYS A 277 10.86 -16.08 -53.31
CA LYS A 277 11.63 -14.84 -53.05
C LYS A 277 10.73 -13.61 -53.03
N MET A 278 9.76 -13.54 -53.94
CA MET A 278 8.79 -12.44 -54.00
C MET A 278 7.91 -12.41 -52.75
N GLU A 279 7.42 -13.56 -52.28
CA GLU A 279 6.61 -13.63 -51.07
C GLU A 279 7.43 -13.31 -49.81
N GLU A 280 8.69 -13.75 -49.71
CA GLU A 280 9.59 -13.38 -48.62
C GLU A 280 9.84 -11.86 -48.59
N ALA A 281 10.09 -11.24 -49.75
CA ALA A 281 10.24 -9.79 -49.86
C ALA A 281 8.96 -9.04 -49.47
N ARG A 282 7.79 -9.59 -49.81
CA ARG A 282 6.48 -9.03 -49.43
C ARG A 282 6.28 -9.06 -47.92
N LEU A 283 6.59 -10.19 -47.29
CA LEU A 283 6.52 -10.35 -45.83
C LEU A 283 7.49 -9.41 -45.11
N ALA A 284 8.72 -9.27 -45.62
CA ALA A 284 9.71 -8.35 -45.07
C ALA A 284 9.25 -6.88 -45.15
N TYR A 285 8.66 -6.47 -46.27
CA TYR A 285 8.07 -5.14 -46.41
C TYR A 285 6.93 -4.90 -45.42
N VAL A 286 6.00 -5.86 -45.28
CA VAL A 286 4.88 -5.76 -44.32
C VAL A 286 5.40 -5.66 -42.88
N ALA A 287 6.40 -6.46 -42.52
CA ALA A 287 7.03 -6.39 -41.21
C ALA A 287 7.68 -5.02 -40.96
N ALA A 288 8.47 -4.52 -41.91
CA ALA A 288 9.12 -3.21 -41.80
C ALA A 288 8.10 -2.05 -41.69
N VAL A 289 6.99 -2.11 -42.44
CA VAL A 289 5.91 -1.13 -42.34
C VAL A 289 5.23 -1.17 -40.97
N ASN A 290 5.02 -2.37 -40.40
CA ASN A 290 4.46 -2.49 -39.06
C ASN A 290 5.41 -1.93 -38.00
N THR A 291 6.71 -2.21 -38.11
CA THR A 291 7.73 -1.64 -37.21
C THR A 291 7.79 -0.12 -37.32
N ALA A 292 7.70 0.43 -38.54
CA ALA A 292 7.66 1.87 -38.76
C ALA A 292 6.41 2.53 -38.16
N LYS A 293 5.26 1.85 -38.20
CA LYS A 293 4.02 2.32 -37.56
C LYS A 293 4.07 2.26 -36.03
N GLU A 294 4.82 1.32 -35.46
CA GLU A 294 4.93 1.16 -34.00
C GLU A 294 5.93 2.14 -33.38
N ARG A 295 7.06 2.37 -34.05
CA ARG A 295 8.17 3.17 -33.50
C ARG A 295 8.17 4.63 -33.95
N GLU A 296 7.57 4.93 -35.11
CA GLU A 296 7.52 6.26 -35.72
C GLU A 296 8.89 6.97 -35.82
N ASP A 297 9.99 6.20 -35.89
CA ASP A 297 11.36 6.68 -36.00
C ASP A 297 11.84 6.71 -37.46
N GLU A 298 12.74 7.64 -37.78
CA GLU A 298 13.28 7.83 -39.14
C GLU A 298 13.98 6.56 -39.65
N GLU A 299 14.65 5.82 -38.78
CA GLU A 299 15.34 4.57 -39.11
C GLU A 299 14.37 3.49 -39.60
N SER A 300 13.21 3.32 -38.94
CA SER A 300 12.20 2.34 -39.38
C SER A 300 11.50 2.76 -40.67
N LEU A 301 11.31 4.07 -40.90
CA LEU A 301 10.79 4.58 -42.17
C LEU A 301 11.75 4.31 -43.34
N VAL A 302 13.06 4.49 -43.13
CA VAL A 302 14.08 4.16 -44.14
C VAL A 302 14.10 2.66 -44.42
N MET A 303 14.01 1.81 -43.39
CA MET A 303 13.92 0.35 -43.56
C MET A 303 12.68 -0.08 -44.35
N ALA A 304 11.52 0.52 -44.07
CA ALA A 304 10.29 0.25 -44.84
C ALA A 304 10.42 0.69 -46.31
N ALA A 305 11.08 1.83 -46.56
CA ALA A 305 11.35 2.30 -47.92
C ALA A 305 12.32 1.37 -48.67
N GLN A 306 13.37 0.87 -48.02
CA GLN A 306 14.32 -0.09 -48.61
C GLN A 306 13.63 -1.43 -48.93
N ALA A 307 12.83 -1.96 -48.01
CA ALA A 307 12.09 -3.20 -48.23
C ALA A 307 11.08 -3.06 -49.38
N ARG A 308 10.45 -1.88 -49.54
CA ARG A 308 9.57 -1.58 -50.68
C ARG A 308 10.34 -1.56 -52.00
N ALA A 309 11.50 -0.92 -52.03
CA ALA A 309 12.35 -0.85 -53.23
C ALA A 309 12.82 -2.25 -53.66
N TYR A 310 13.19 -3.10 -52.69
CA TYR A 310 13.55 -4.49 -52.95
C TYR A 310 12.38 -5.30 -53.51
N LEU A 311 11.18 -5.20 -52.91
CA LEU A 311 9.99 -5.88 -53.43
C LEU A 311 9.64 -5.44 -54.86
N GLN A 312 9.74 -4.15 -55.15
CA GLN A 312 9.52 -3.63 -56.51
C GLN A 312 10.55 -4.17 -57.50
N SER A 313 11.81 -4.34 -57.10
CA SER A 313 12.84 -4.91 -57.97
C SER A 313 12.53 -6.34 -58.42
N LEU A 314 11.79 -7.12 -57.63
CA LEU A 314 11.38 -8.49 -57.96
C LEU A 314 10.07 -8.53 -58.77
N ALA A 315 9.22 -7.51 -58.65
CA ALA A 315 7.94 -7.45 -59.36
C ALA A 315 8.06 -6.91 -60.79
N PHE A 316 9.12 -6.17 -61.10
CA PHE A 316 9.38 -5.57 -62.43
C PHE A 316 10.40 -6.34 -63.28
N THR A 317 10.74 -7.58 -62.90
CA THR A 317 11.67 -8.45 -63.64
C THR A 317 10.99 -9.43 -64.60
N TYR A 318 9.68 -9.37 -64.78
CA TYR A 318 8.89 -10.17 -65.73
C TYR A 318 8.14 -9.30 -66.73
#